data_AF-A0A3D1BE44-F1
#
_entry.id   AF-A0A3D1BE44-F1
#
_cell.length_a   1.000
_cell.length_b   1.000
_cell.length_c   1.000
_cell.angle_alpha   90.00
_cell.angle_beta   90.00
_cell.angle_gamma   90.00
#
_symmetry.space_group_name_H-M   'P 1'
#
loop_
_entity.id
_entity.type
_entity.pdbx_description
1 polymer ?
#
loop_
_entity_poly.entity_id
_entity_poly.type
_entity_poly.pdbx_seq_one_letter_code
_entity_poly.pdbx_strand_id
1 'polypeptide(L)'
;MRTEIDSFRSLIQEDFRTQRDAWEKEEHEADEKFEFKPSPEELTFNDLVTQFKEREKAWRQRIAEEQRANLEVKSALIEELRKTIQEEENIGAAFARFNEVREKWEATGDVPGDRYKEVHDEYHRLRDEFFYNINIYKQLQEHDLQKNLGLKQGLIEQAKTLATMEDLKERETLARGLQKQWFDVGPSPRETYQELADTFFGLTRETFDAVKSYYDGIRAQFEVHKSQKEALITALQEVLT
;
A
#
# COMPACT_ATOMS: atom_id res chain seq x y z
N MET A 1 39.04 -28.84 -1.45
CA MET A 1 39.13 -29.39 -2.82
C MET A 1 40.27 -28.83 -3.66
N ARG A 2 40.50 -27.50 -3.70
CA ARG A 2 41.61 -26.90 -4.48
C ARG A 2 42.99 -27.32 -3.95
N THR A 3 43.14 -27.35 -2.63
CA THR A 3 44.35 -27.80 -1.92
C THR A 3 44.71 -29.26 -2.20
N GLU A 4 43.71 -30.11 -2.33
CA GLU A 4 43.81 -31.55 -2.55
C GLU A 4 44.18 -31.84 -4.01
N ILE A 5 43.63 -31.07 -4.96
CA ILE A 5 44.06 -31.09 -6.36
C ILE A 5 45.53 -30.67 -6.47
N ASP A 6 45.93 -29.61 -5.77
CA ASP A 6 47.31 -29.12 -5.79
C ASP A 6 48.28 -30.08 -5.08
N SER A 7 47.83 -30.77 -4.04
CA SER A 7 48.61 -31.81 -3.35
C SER A 7 48.87 -33.02 -4.25
N PHE A 8 47.85 -33.51 -4.96
CA PHE A 8 48.01 -34.64 -5.89
C PHE A 8 48.90 -34.26 -7.09
N ARG A 9 48.82 -33.02 -7.56
CA ARG A 9 49.72 -32.50 -8.61
C ARG A 9 51.18 -32.45 -8.16
N SER A 10 51.44 -32.20 -6.87
CA SER A 10 52.80 -32.27 -6.33
C SER A 10 53.34 -33.70 -6.40
N LEU A 11 52.52 -34.72 -6.14
CA LEU A 11 52.90 -36.12 -6.26
C LEU A 11 53.18 -36.52 -7.72
N ILE A 12 52.36 -36.07 -8.67
CA ILE A 12 52.63 -36.27 -10.11
C ILE A 12 53.99 -35.67 -10.51
N GLN A 13 54.34 -34.50 -9.96
CA GLN A 13 55.65 -33.88 -10.22
C GLN A 13 56.82 -34.70 -9.65
N GLU A 14 56.62 -35.36 -8.51
CA GLU A 14 57.60 -36.28 -7.94
C GLU A 14 57.75 -37.55 -8.78
N ASP A 15 56.64 -38.12 -9.27
CA ASP A 15 56.64 -39.27 -10.19
C ASP A 15 57.35 -38.95 -11.50
N PHE A 16 57.09 -37.76 -12.07
CA PHE A 16 57.78 -37.28 -13.27
C PHE A 16 59.30 -37.18 -13.06
N ARG A 17 59.73 -36.59 -11.94
CA ARG A 17 61.16 -36.49 -11.60
C ARG A 17 61.78 -37.89 -11.47
N THR A 18 61.09 -38.79 -10.78
CA THR A 18 61.56 -40.16 -10.58
C THR A 18 61.70 -40.92 -11.91
N GLN A 19 60.71 -40.83 -12.81
CA GLN A 19 60.79 -41.46 -14.13
C GLN A 19 61.89 -40.86 -15.00
N ARG A 20 62.06 -39.53 -14.97
CA ARG A 20 63.11 -38.83 -15.73
C ARG A 20 64.50 -39.21 -15.22
N ASP A 21 64.71 -39.18 -13.91
CA ASP A 21 66.00 -39.53 -13.30
C ASP A 21 66.34 -41.03 -13.49
N ALA A 22 65.32 -41.89 -13.69
CA ALA A 22 65.51 -43.29 -14.07
C ALA A 22 65.88 -43.41 -15.56
N TRP A 23 65.18 -42.71 -16.44
CA TRP A 23 65.50 -42.65 -17.87
C TRP A 23 66.94 -42.14 -18.08
N GLU A 24 67.37 -41.04 -17.46
CA GLU A 24 68.74 -40.50 -17.61
C GLU A 24 69.87 -41.48 -17.24
N LYS A 25 69.59 -42.57 -16.49
CA LYS A 25 70.57 -43.60 -16.11
C LYS A 25 70.68 -44.76 -17.11
N GLU A 26 69.73 -44.88 -18.02
CA GLU A 26 69.71 -45.91 -19.06
C GLU A 26 70.45 -45.40 -20.31
N GLU A 27 71.05 -46.31 -21.10
CA GLU A 27 71.64 -45.95 -22.41
C GLU A 27 70.52 -45.81 -23.44
N HIS A 28 70.46 -44.67 -24.13
CA HIS A 28 69.45 -44.34 -25.12
C HIS A 28 70.09 -44.07 -26.49
N GLU A 29 69.31 -44.23 -27.55
CA GLU A 29 69.74 -43.80 -28.88
C GLU A 29 69.88 -42.26 -28.96
N ALA A 30 70.75 -41.77 -29.84
CA ALA A 30 71.14 -40.35 -29.87
C ALA A 30 69.97 -39.37 -30.15
N ASP A 31 68.84 -39.87 -30.64
CA ASP A 31 67.62 -39.15 -30.97
C ASP A 31 66.42 -39.47 -30.06
N GLU A 32 66.57 -40.40 -29.11
CA GLU A 32 65.51 -40.79 -28.18
C GLU A 32 65.23 -39.68 -27.15
N LYS A 33 63.94 -39.43 -26.89
CA LYS A 33 63.48 -38.39 -25.96
C LYS A 33 62.69 -39.03 -24.83
N PHE A 34 62.88 -38.49 -23.62
CA PHE A 34 62.09 -38.89 -22.46
C PHE A 34 60.58 -38.69 -22.72
N GLU A 35 59.83 -39.78 -22.61
CA GLU A 35 58.37 -39.78 -22.61
C GLU A 35 57.86 -40.20 -21.24
N PHE A 36 57.17 -39.27 -20.57
CA PHE A 36 56.54 -39.55 -19.29
C PHE A 36 55.35 -40.51 -19.47
N LYS A 37 55.30 -41.56 -18.64
CA LYS A 37 54.21 -42.54 -18.64
C LYS A 37 53.33 -42.29 -17.41
N PRO A 38 52.15 -41.65 -17.57
CA PRO A 38 51.26 -41.38 -16.45
C PRO A 38 50.73 -42.69 -15.85
N SER A 39 50.54 -42.70 -14.54
CA SER A 39 49.93 -43.85 -13.84
C SER A 39 48.42 -43.94 -14.13
N PRO A 40 47.80 -45.13 -13.99
CA PRO A 40 46.34 -45.27 -14.07
C PRO A 40 45.58 -44.35 -13.09
N GLU A 41 46.16 -44.12 -11.91
CA GLU A 41 45.64 -43.21 -10.89
C GLU A 41 45.69 -41.76 -11.35
N GLU A 42 46.78 -41.34 -12.02
CA GLU A 42 46.91 -40.00 -12.60
C GLU A 42 45.88 -39.76 -13.71
N LEU A 43 45.68 -40.72 -14.61
CA LEU A 43 44.66 -40.62 -15.67
C LEU A 43 43.26 -40.44 -15.07
N THR A 44 42.95 -41.24 -14.05
CA THR A 44 41.67 -41.16 -13.32
C THR A 44 41.51 -39.82 -12.60
N PHE A 45 42.58 -39.34 -11.94
CA PHE A 45 42.57 -38.05 -11.27
C PHE A 45 42.35 -36.90 -12.25
N ASN A 46 43.05 -36.89 -13.39
CA ASN A 46 42.91 -35.84 -14.41
C ASN A 46 41.50 -35.82 -15.01
N ASP A 47 40.89 -36.98 -15.23
CA ASP A 47 39.49 -37.09 -15.65
C ASP A 47 38.53 -36.51 -14.59
N LEU A 48 38.67 -36.92 -13.33
CA LEU A 48 37.85 -36.40 -12.22
C LEU A 48 38.00 -34.88 -12.03
N VAL A 49 39.22 -34.35 -12.16
CA VAL A 49 39.47 -32.90 -12.12
C VAL A 49 38.81 -32.18 -13.27
N THR A 50 38.82 -32.77 -14.47
CA THR A 50 38.14 -32.23 -15.65
C THR A 50 36.63 -32.18 -15.42
N GLN A 51 36.02 -33.30 -15.02
CA GLN A 51 34.60 -33.37 -14.68
C GLN A 51 34.21 -32.36 -13.59
N PHE A 52 35.04 -32.20 -12.55
CA PHE A 52 34.81 -31.23 -11.49
C PHE A 52 34.79 -29.79 -12.02
N LYS A 53 35.79 -29.40 -12.82
CA LYS A 53 35.88 -28.05 -13.38
C LYS A 53 34.71 -27.74 -14.32
N GLU A 54 34.28 -28.72 -15.10
CA GLU A 54 33.09 -28.60 -15.95
C GLU A 54 31.83 -28.38 -15.13
N ARG A 55 31.62 -29.16 -14.07
CA ARG A 55 30.50 -28.99 -13.13
C ARG A 55 30.55 -27.65 -12.40
N GLU A 56 31.72 -27.23 -11.94
CA GLU A 56 31.91 -25.93 -11.27
C GLU A 56 31.58 -24.78 -12.24
N LYS A 57 32.08 -24.84 -13.48
CA LYS A 57 31.78 -23.86 -14.52
C LYS A 57 30.28 -23.80 -14.81
N ALA A 58 29.63 -24.95 -15.01
CA ALA A 58 28.20 -25.02 -15.28
C ALA A 58 27.37 -24.49 -14.11
N TRP A 59 27.75 -24.81 -12.87
CA TRP A 59 27.10 -24.28 -11.67
C TRP A 59 27.25 -22.76 -11.57
N ARG A 60 28.46 -22.22 -11.75
CA ARG A 60 28.70 -20.77 -11.75
C ARG A 60 27.91 -20.05 -12.84
N GLN A 61 27.82 -20.63 -14.04
CA GLN A 61 27.00 -20.09 -15.13
C GLN A 61 25.52 -20.08 -14.77
N ARG A 62 25.01 -21.16 -14.18
CA ARG A 62 23.61 -21.24 -13.71
C ARG A 62 23.31 -20.19 -12.65
N ILE A 63 24.17 -20.03 -11.65
CA ILE A 63 24.00 -19.03 -10.59
C ILE A 63 24.05 -17.61 -11.17
N ALA A 64 24.97 -17.34 -12.09
CA ALA A 64 25.07 -16.03 -12.73
C ALA A 64 23.80 -15.70 -13.55
N GLU A 65 23.23 -16.69 -14.24
CA GLU A 65 21.99 -16.53 -15.01
C GLU A 65 20.79 -16.31 -14.07
N GLU A 66 20.68 -17.09 -13.00
CA GLU A 66 19.64 -16.93 -11.98
C GLU A 66 19.72 -15.55 -11.31
N GLN A 67 20.91 -15.10 -10.95
CA GLN A 67 21.12 -13.76 -10.37
C GLN A 67 20.72 -12.65 -11.36
N ARG A 68 21.02 -12.80 -12.65
CA ARG A 68 20.59 -11.83 -13.68
C ARG A 68 19.06 -11.79 -13.81
N ALA A 69 18.40 -12.94 -13.85
CA ALA A 69 16.95 -13.00 -13.87
C ALA A 69 16.33 -12.35 -12.60
N ASN A 70 16.90 -12.62 -11.42
CA ASN A 70 16.48 -11.99 -10.17
C ASN A 70 16.67 -10.46 -10.20
N LEU A 71 17.74 -9.97 -10.83
CA LEU A 71 17.99 -8.54 -11.00
C LEU A 71 16.92 -7.88 -11.86
N GLU A 72 16.51 -8.51 -12.96
CA GLU A 72 15.42 -8.01 -13.81
C GLU A 72 14.10 -7.92 -13.03
N VAL A 73 13.76 -8.98 -12.28
CA VAL A 73 12.57 -9.01 -11.42
C VAL A 73 12.63 -7.90 -10.36
N LYS A 74 13.71 -7.80 -9.59
CA LYS A 74 13.84 -6.77 -8.54
C LYS A 74 13.84 -5.35 -9.11
N SER A 75 14.40 -5.14 -10.30
CA SER A 75 14.35 -3.85 -10.99
C SER A 75 12.92 -3.49 -11.40
N ALA A 76 12.15 -4.45 -11.93
CA ALA A 76 10.74 -4.23 -12.27
C ALA A 76 9.89 -3.92 -11.03
N LEU A 77 10.13 -4.60 -9.91
CA LEU A 77 9.46 -4.36 -8.63
C LEU A 77 9.76 -2.96 -8.08
N ILE A 78 10.99 -2.47 -8.22
CA ILE A 78 11.38 -1.10 -7.86
C ILE A 78 10.59 -0.07 -8.68
N GLU A 79 10.45 -0.28 -9.98
CA GLU A 79 9.69 0.63 -10.85
C GLU A 79 8.18 0.56 -10.57
N GLU A 80 7.63 -0.62 -10.28
CA GLU A 80 6.24 -0.78 -9.82
C GLU A 80 5.98 0.00 -8.52
N LEU A 81 6.91 -0.07 -7.56
CA LEU A 81 6.83 0.67 -6.31
C LEU A 81 6.92 2.19 -6.56
N ARG A 82 7.86 2.63 -7.39
CA ARG A 82 7.99 4.05 -7.79
C ARG A 82 6.70 4.59 -8.39
N LYS A 83 6.11 3.84 -9.32
CA LYS A 83 4.84 4.19 -9.95
C LYS A 83 3.70 4.26 -8.92
N THR A 84 3.64 3.30 -8.01
CA THR A 84 2.63 3.28 -6.94
C THR A 84 2.74 4.52 -6.05
N ILE A 85 3.96 4.94 -5.70
CA ILE A 85 4.19 6.15 -4.89
C ILE A 85 3.76 7.43 -5.63
N GLN A 86 3.93 7.48 -6.96
CA GLN A 86 3.69 8.69 -7.75
C GLN A 86 2.25 8.84 -8.27
N GLU A 87 1.59 7.73 -8.60
CA GLU A 87 0.33 7.75 -9.35
C GLU A 87 -0.88 7.24 -8.56
N GLU A 88 -0.70 6.47 -7.49
CA GLU A 88 -1.83 5.87 -6.77
C GLU A 88 -2.36 6.78 -5.65
N GLU A 89 -3.48 7.46 -5.92
CA GLU A 89 -4.14 8.34 -4.95
C GLU A 89 -4.94 7.57 -3.90
N ASN A 90 -5.36 6.33 -4.20
CA ASN A 90 -6.10 5.51 -3.24
C ASN A 90 -5.13 4.80 -2.28
N ILE A 91 -5.08 5.26 -1.03
CA ILE A 91 -4.25 4.66 0.03
C ILE A 91 -4.43 3.15 0.16
N GLY A 92 -5.67 2.66 0.09
CA GLY A 92 -5.95 1.23 0.24
C GLY A 92 -5.32 0.41 -0.90
N ALA A 93 -5.46 0.90 -2.14
CA ALA A 93 -4.84 0.28 -3.31
C ALA A 93 -3.31 0.39 -3.29
N ALA A 94 -2.78 1.54 -2.85
CA ALA A 94 -1.35 1.76 -2.71
C ALA A 94 -0.71 0.77 -1.71
N PHE A 95 -1.37 0.53 -0.57
CA PHE A 95 -0.93 -0.48 0.41
C PHE A 95 -0.99 -1.91 -0.13
N ALA A 96 -2.05 -2.25 -0.88
CA ALA A 96 -2.16 -3.57 -1.48
C ALA A 96 -1.00 -3.83 -2.45
N ARG A 97 -0.73 -2.89 -3.37
CA ARG A 97 0.41 -2.99 -4.31
C ARG A 97 1.75 -3.02 -3.60
N PHE A 98 1.94 -2.18 -2.58
CA PHE A 98 3.16 -2.20 -1.77
C PHE A 98 3.41 -3.59 -1.16
N ASN A 99 2.37 -4.23 -0.60
CA ASN A 99 2.49 -5.55 -0.02
C ASN A 99 2.80 -6.62 -1.08
N GLU A 100 2.17 -6.57 -2.26
CA GLU A 100 2.48 -7.47 -3.37
C GLU A 100 3.94 -7.33 -3.82
N VAL A 101 4.44 -6.09 -3.95
CA VAL A 101 5.85 -5.82 -4.26
C VAL A 101 6.76 -6.39 -3.18
N ARG A 102 6.44 -6.17 -1.91
CA ARG A 102 7.22 -6.68 -0.77
C ARG A 102 7.30 -8.21 -0.78
N GLU A 103 6.17 -8.89 -0.95
CA GLU A 103 6.13 -10.36 -0.98
C GLU A 103 6.97 -10.91 -2.14
N LYS A 104 6.82 -10.34 -3.34
CA LYS A 104 7.64 -10.72 -4.51
C LYS A 104 9.13 -10.43 -4.28
N TRP A 105 9.45 -9.31 -3.63
CA TRP A 105 10.83 -8.94 -3.31
C TRP A 105 11.48 -9.94 -2.35
N GLU A 106 10.78 -10.33 -1.28
CA GLU A 106 11.24 -11.32 -0.30
C GLU A 106 11.34 -12.74 -0.92
N ALA A 107 10.46 -13.07 -1.86
CA ALA A 107 10.50 -14.33 -2.59
C ALA A 107 11.61 -14.41 -3.66
N THR A 108 12.08 -13.25 -4.15
CA THR A 108 13.11 -13.19 -5.19
C THR A 108 14.50 -13.33 -4.59
N GLY A 109 15.30 -14.25 -5.14
CA GLY A 109 16.64 -14.57 -4.66
C GLY A 109 17.67 -13.44 -4.85
N ASP A 110 18.94 -13.81 -4.69
CA ASP A 110 20.05 -12.87 -4.77
C ASP A 110 20.23 -12.31 -6.19
N VAL A 111 20.76 -11.09 -6.25
CA VAL A 111 21.18 -10.40 -7.48
C VAL A 111 22.71 -10.47 -7.61
N PRO A 112 23.29 -10.08 -8.77
CA PRO A 112 24.73 -10.01 -8.92
C PRO A 112 25.36 -9.12 -7.85
N GLY A 113 26.47 -9.56 -7.25
CA GLY A 113 27.05 -8.89 -6.08
C GLY A 113 27.48 -7.44 -6.33
N ASP A 114 27.83 -7.10 -7.58
CA ASP A 114 28.13 -5.73 -8.02
C ASP A 114 26.90 -4.81 -8.06
N ARG A 115 25.69 -5.38 -8.16
CA ARG A 115 24.41 -4.67 -8.19
C ARG A 115 23.63 -4.73 -6.89
N TYR A 116 23.99 -5.64 -5.97
CA TYR A 116 23.27 -5.86 -4.72
C TYR A 116 23.00 -4.58 -3.95
N LYS A 117 24.05 -3.77 -3.72
CA LYS A 117 23.93 -2.54 -2.93
C LYS A 117 22.99 -1.53 -3.59
N GLU A 118 23.15 -1.29 -4.88
CA GLU A 118 22.33 -0.34 -5.65
C GLU A 118 20.84 -0.70 -5.58
N VAL A 119 20.52 -1.96 -5.87
CA VAL A 119 19.15 -2.49 -5.89
C VAL A 119 18.53 -2.47 -4.50
N HIS A 120 19.28 -2.89 -3.48
CA HIS A 120 18.83 -2.91 -2.11
C HIS A 120 18.55 -1.50 -1.57
N ASP A 121 19.50 -0.58 -1.74
CA ASP A 121 19.38 0.79 -1.23
C ASP A 121 18.19 1.51 -1.90
N GLU A 122 17.99 1.33 -3.21
CA GLU A 122 16.87 1.96 -3.91
C GLU A 122 15.50 1.43 -3.44
N TYR A 123 15.37 0.11 -3.26
CA TYR A 123 14.13 -0.47 -2.72
C TYR A 123 13.81 0.07 -1.33
N HIS A 124 14.80 0.12 -0.43
CA HIS A 124 14.59 0.63 0.93
C HIS A 124 14.30 2.13 0.95
N ARG A 125 14.95 2.91 0.09
CA ARG A 125 14.64 4.33 -0.07
C ARG A 125 13.19 4.55 -0.52
N LEU A 126 12.73 3.83 -1.53
CA LEU A 126 11.34 3.91 -2.01
C LEU A 126 10.34 3.43 -0.96
N ARG A 127 10.67 2.37 -0.21
CA ARG A 127 9.85 1.91 0.91
C ARG A 127 9.67 3.01 1.96
N ASP A 128 10.75 3.67 2.34
CA ASP A 128 10.70 4.72 3.36
C ASP A 128 9.94 5.96 2.83
N GLU A 129 10.13 6.30 1.54
CA GLU A 129 9.37 7.34 0.84
C GLU A 129 7.85 7.04 0.81
N PHE A 130 7.47 5.79 0.53
CA PHE A 130 6.08 5.33 0.56
C PHE A 130 5.43 5.61 1.92
N PHE A 131 6.06 5.18 3.02
CA PHE A 131 5.50 5.39 4.36
C PHE A 131 5.50 6.86 4.79
N TYR A 132 6.49 7.64 4.38
CA TYR A 132 6.52 9.08 4.60
C TYR A 132 5.31 9.77 3.95
N ASN A 133 5.04 9.48 2.67
CA ASN A 133 3.92 10.06 1.94
C ASN A 133 2.56 9.67 2.55
N ILE A 134 2.41 8.39 2.92
CA ILE A 134 1.21 7.90 3.62
C ILE A 134 0.99 8.64 4.94
N ASN A 135 2.06 8.86 5.71
CA ASN A 135 1.94 9.57 6.98
C ASN A 135 1.52 11.03 6.77
N ILE A 136 2.08 11.73 5.77
CA ILE A 136 1.65 13.09 5.41
C ILE A 136 0.17 13.11 5.05
N TYR A 137 -0.29 12.19 4.19
CA TYR A 137 -1.69 12.14 3.81
C TYR A 137 -2.59 11.93 5.03
N LYS A 138 -2.25 10.98 5.92
CA LYS A 138 -3.03 10.74 7.13
C LYS A 138 -3.10 11.98 8.02
N GLN A 139 -2.00 12.73 8.14
CA GLN A 139 -1.97 13.98 8.91
C GLN A 139 -2.84 15.06 8.27
N LEU A 140 -2.82 15.19 6.94
CA LEU A 140 -3.70 16.12 6.21
C LEU A 140 -5.17 15.75 6.37
N GLN A 141 -5.50 14.47 6.22
CA GLN A 141 -6.86 13.97 6.40
C GLN A 141 -7.36 14.22 7.83
N GLU A 142 -6.53 13.93 8.84
CA GLU A 142 -6.87 14.20 10.24
C GLU A 142 -7.10 15.69 10.47
N HIS A 143 -6.21 16.55 9.95
CA HIS A 143 -6.38 18.00 10.04
C HIS A 143 -7.69 18.49 9.41
N ASP A 144 -8.05 17.97 8.23
CA ASP A 144 -9.31 18.32 7.57
C ASP A 144 -10.54 17.86 8.38
N LEU A 145 -10.49 16.67 8.97
CA LEU A 145 -11.53 16.20 9.88
C LEU A 145 -11.66 17.12 11.11
N GLN A 146 -10.55 17.53 11.72
CA GLN A 146 -10.55 18.47 12.85
C GLN A 146 -11.08 19.85 12.47
N LYS A 147 -10.77 20.33 11.26
CA LYS A 147 -11.36 21.58 10.74
C LYS A 147 -12.88 21.46 10.58
N ASN A 148 -13.35 20.35 10.02
CA ASN A 148 -14.78 20.08 9.85
C ASN A 148 -15.48 19.94 11.21
N LEU A 149 -14.83 19.35 12.20
CA LEU A 149 -15.30 19.33 13.59
C LEU A 149 -15.55 20.76 14.11
N GLY A 150 -14.58 21.65 13.99
CA GLY A 150 -14.72 23.05 14.41
C GLY A 150 -15.85 23.79 13.68
N LEU A 151 -15.99 23.58 12.36
CA LEU A 151 -17.10 24.15 11.59
C LEU A 151 -18.46 23.65 12.08
N LYS A 152 -18.60 22.35 12.35
CA LYS A 152 -19.83 21.76 12.89
C LYS A 152 -20.18 22.24 14.28
N GLN A 153 -19.18 22.41 15.16
CA GLN A 153 -19.37 23.04 16.46
C GLN A 153 -19.90 24.48 16.31
N GLY A 154 -19.36 25.25 15.36
CA GLY A 154 -19.88 26.58 15.03
C GLY A 154 -21.34 26.57 14.53
N LEU A 155 -21.73 25.56 13.75
CA LEU A 155 -23.13 25.38 13.34
C LEU A 155 -24.05 25.04 14.50
N ILE A 156 -23.57 24.27 15.49
CA ILE A 156 -24.32 23.98 16.72
C ILE A 156 -24.54 25.27 17.52
N GLU A 157 -23.51 26.11 17.68
CA GLU A 157 -23.67 27.40 18.37
C GLU A 157 -24.68 28.31 17.66
N GLN A 158 -24.68 28.34 16.32
CA GLN A 158 -25.71 29.04 15.55
C GLN A 158 -27.11 28.40 15.72
N ALA A 159 -27.20 27.08 15.76
CA ALA A 159 -28.48 26.38 15.95
C ALA A 159 -29.10 26.67 17.32
N LYS A 160 -28.28 26.89 18.37
CA LYS A 160 -28.77 27.29 19.70
C LYS A 160 -29.53 28.61 19.68
N THR A 161 -29.21 29.54 18.76
CA THR A 161 -29.91 30.84 18.68
C THR A 161 -31.31 30.70 18.10
N LEU A 162 -31.66 29.58 17.47
CA LEU A 162 -33.01 29.34 16.95
C LEU A 162 -34.06 29.41 18.06
N ALA A 163 -33.73 28.94 19.27
CA ALA A 163 -34.64 28.93 20.41
C ALA A 163 -35.12 30.35 20.80
N THR A 164 -34.29 31.38 20.57
CA THR A 164 -34.57 32.77 20.95
C THR A 164 -35.26 33.59 19.85
N MET A 165 -35.44 33.06 18.64
CA MET A 165 -36.00 33.82 17.51
C MET A 165 -37.54 33.82 17.50
N GLU A 166 -38.20 34.96 17.64
CA GLU A 166 -39.68 34.99 17.70
C GLU A 166 -40.37 34.73 16.34
N ASP A 167 -39.78 35.21 15.24
CA ASP A 167 -40.35 34.98 13.90
C ASP A 167 -40.13 33.53 13.47
N LEU A 168 -41.23 32.78 13.40
CA LEU A 168 -41.23 31.36 13.09
C LEU A 168 -40.74 31.06 11.65
N LYS A 169 -41.01 31.96 10.69
CA LYS A 169 -40.62 31.79 9.29
C LYS A 169 -39.13 32.04 9.10
N GLU A 170 -38.60 33.07 9.76
CA GLU A 170 -37.15 33.33 9.76
C GLU A 170 -36.40 32.22 10.48
N ARG A 171 -36.91 31.76 11.63
CA ARG A 171 -36.37 30.63 12.39
C ARG A 171 -36.31 29.35 11.53
N GLU A 172 -37.39 29.01 10.82
CA GLU A 172 -37.42 27.87 9.91
C GLU A 172 -36.39 28.00 8.79
N THR A 173 -36.30 29.19 8.17
CA THR A 173 -35.37 29.46 7.07
C THR A 173 -33.93 29.28 7.51
N LEU A 174 -33.56 29.82 8.68
CA LEU A 174 -32.23 29.65 9.26
C LEU A 174 -31.95 28.18 9.58
N ALA A 175 -32.89 27.47 10.21
CA ALA A 175 -32.72 26.05 10.54
C ALA A 175 -32.44 25.19 9.29
N ARG A 176 -33.16 25.43 8.19
CA ARG A 176 -32.91 24.76 6.90
C ARG A 176 -31.54 25.11 6.32
N GLY A 177 -31.14 26.38 6.41
CA GLY A 177 -29.82 26.85 5.98
C GLY A 177 -28.69 26.17 6.76
N LEU A 178 -28.81 26.07 8.08
CA LEU A 178 -27.85 25.39 8.93
C LEU A 178 -27.77 23.89 8.61
N GLN A 179 -28.90 23.21 8.40
CA GLN A 179 -28.88 21.80 8.00
C GLN A 179 -28.17 21.59 6.66
N LYS A 180 -28.38 22.48 5.69
CA LYS A 180 -27.65 22.44 4.42
C LYS A 180 -26.13 22.59 4.65
N GLN A 181 -25.72 23.60 5.39
CA GLN A 181 -24.30 23.83 5.70
C GLN A 181 -23.68 22.64 6.44
N TRP A 182 -24.42 21.98 7.33
CA TRP A 182 -23.96 20.78 8.03
C TRP A 182 -23.56 19.66 7.08
N PHE A 183 -24.37 19.41 6.04
CA PHE A 183 -24.06 18.41 5.03
C PHE A 183 -22.93 18.86 4.10
N ASP A 184 -22.88 20.16 3.77
CA ASP A 184 -21.83 20.74 2.91
C ASP A 184 -20.42 20.68 3.56
N VAL A 185 -20.32 20.75 4.90
CA VAL A 185 -19.03 20.64 5.63
C VAL A 185 -18.39 19.26 5.50
N GLY A 186 -19.17 18.20 5.30
CA GLY A 186 -18.65 16.83 5.16
C GLY A 186 -18.35 16.13 6.50
N PRO A 187 -17.50 15.08 6.51
CA PRO A 187 -17.26 14.25 7.70
C PRO A 187 -16.38 14.94 8.75
N SER A 188 -16.53 14.52 10.01
CA SER A 188 -15.69 14.90 11.16
C SER A 188 -15.18 13.62 11.85
N PRO A 189 -14.32 13.69 12.89
CA PRO A 189 -13.81 12.51 13.58
C PRO A 189 -14.96 11.62 14.06
N ARG A 190 -14.82 10.30 13.83
CA ARG A 190 -15.91 9.34 14.04
C ARG A 190 -16.37 9.28 15.49
N GLU A 191 -15.43 9.48 16.40
CA GLU A 191 -15.60 9.42 17.85
C GLU A 191 -16.58 10.47 18.34
N THR A 192 -16.59 11.66 17.72
CA THR A 192 -17.41 12.81 18.14
C THR A 192 -18.61 13.05 17.23
N TYR A 193 -18.62 12.46 16.03
CA TYR A 193 -19.64 12.72 15.01
C TYR A 193 -21.07 12.47 15.51
N GLN A 194 -21.30 11.33 16.19
CA GLN A 194 -22.65 10.95 16.62
C GLN A 194 -23.23 11.95 17.63
N GLU A 195 -22.46 12.31 18.66
CA GLU A 195 -22.87 13.26 19.69
C GLU A 195 -23.15 14.65 19.09
N LEU A 196 -22.30 15.12 18.18
CA LEU A 196 -22.49 16.39 17.50
C LEU A 196 -23.74 16.38 16.62
N ALA A 197 -23.96 15.29 15.87
CA ALA A 197 -25.12 15.13 15.01
C ALA A 197 -26.42 15.12 15.83
N ASP A 198 -26.46 14.35 16.92
CA ASP A 198 -27.64 14.27 17.79
C ASP A 198 -27.97 15.63 18.40
N THR A 199 -26.94 16.36 18.86
CA THR A 199 -27.10 17.73 19.39
C THR A 199 -27.66 18.68 18.33
N PHE A 200 -27.03 18.71 17.14
CA PHE A 200 -27.41 19.61 16.06
C PHE A 200 -28.83 19.33 15.52
N PHE A 201 -29.13 18.06 15.23
CA PHE A 201 -30.45 17.68 14.72
C PHE A 201 -31.53 17.76 15.79
N GLY A 202 -31.19 17.62 17.08
CA GLY A 202 -32.09 17.93 18.19
C GLY A 202 -32.54 19.39 18.18
N LEU A 203 -31.59 20.33 18.17
CA LEU A 203 -31.87 21.78 18.14
C LEU A 203 -32.71 22.20 16.93
N THR A 204 -32.40 21.67 15.75
CA THR A 204 -33.16 22.01 14.54
C THR A 204 -34.54 21.34 14.51
N ARG A 205 -34.71 20.15 15.08
CA ARG A 205 -36.00 19.45 15.18
C ARG A 205 -37.02 20.26 15.98
N GLU A 206 -36.62 20.85 17.10
CA GLU A 206 -37.51 21.70 17.91
C GLU A 206 -38.12 22.85 17.09
N THR A 207 -37.34 23.44 16.17
CA THR A 207 -37.84 24.47 15.25
C THR A 207 -38.88 23.90 14.29
N PHE A 208 -38.60 22.76 13.66
CA PHE A 208 -39.53 22.15 12.70
C PHE A 208 -40.81 21.65 13.36
N ASP A 209 -40.74 21.15 14.60
CA ASP A 209 -41.91 20.74 15.37
C ASP A 209 -42.80 21.94 15.72
N ALA A 210 -42.21 23.08 16.11
CA ALA A 210 -42.95 24.32 16.35
C ALA A 210 -43.62 24.86 15.07
N VAL A 211 -42.90 24.85 13.94
CA VAL A 211 -43.43 25.21 12.62
C VAL A 211 -44.62 24.33 12.25
N LYS A 212 -44.46 23.01 12.38
CA LYS A 212 -45.52 22.06 12.09
C LYS A 212 -46.75 22.30 12.96
N SER A 213 -46.57 22.45 14.26
CA SER A 213 -47.66 22.71 15.22
C SER A 213 -48.42 23.99 14.88
N TYR A 214 -47.72 25.06 14.50
CA TYR A 214 -48.34 26.32 14.08
C TYR A 214 -49.24 26.15 12.86
N TYR A 215 -48.73 25.52 11.78
CA TYR A 215 -49.52 25.30 10.57
C TYR A 215 -50.66 24.28 10.75
N ASP A 216 -50.47 23.26 11.57
CA ASP A 216 -51.54 22.31 11.93
C ASP A 216 -52.66 23.03 12.71
N GLY A 217 -52.32 23.95 13.61
CA GLY A 217 -53.29 24.80 14.31
C GLY A 217 -54.08 25.71 13.39
N ILE A 218 -53.42 26.36 12.42
CA ILE A 218 -54.10 27.16 11.39
C ILE A 218 -55.08 26.29 10.58
N ARG A 219 -54.65 25.09 10.18
CA ARG A 219 -55.49 24.18 9.41
C ARG A 219 -56.72 23.72 10.21
N ALA A 220 -56.55 23.43 11.49
CA ALA A 220 -57.67 23.06 12.37
C ALA A 220 -58.69 24.20 12.51
N GLN A 221 -58.23 25.45 12.63
CA GLN A 221 -59.12 26.62 12.65
C GLN A 221 -59.90 26.78 11.36
N PHE A 222 -59.29 26.53 10.19
CA PHE A 222 -60.02 26.56 8.92
C PHE A 222 -61.12 25.52 8.85
N GLU A 223 -60.91 24.31 9.38
CA GLU A 223 -61.96 23.29 9.40
C GLU A 223 -63.12 23.70 10.32
N VAL A 224 -62.83 24.26 11.50
CA VAL A 224 -63.85 24.81 12.41
C VAL A 224 -64.64 25.93 11.74
N HIS A 225 -63.96 26.90 11.13
CA HIS A 225 -64.62 28.01 10.42
C HIS A 225 -65.45 27.52 9.22
N LYS A 226 -64.99 26.47 8.52
CA LYS A 226 -65.74 25.85 7.43
C LYS A 226 -67.04 25.23 7.94
N SER A 227 -66.98 24.39 8.98
CA SER A 227 -68.19 23.78 9.56
C SER A 227 -69.17 24.83 10.10
N GLN A 228 -68.68 25.90 10.72
CA GLN A 228 -69.54 27.01 11.16
C GLN A 228 -70.23 27.72 9.99
N LYS A 229 -69.51 27.96 8.89
CA LYS A 229 -70.08 28.53 7.67
C LYS A 229 -71.12 27.61 7.04
N GLU A 230 -70.85 26.31 6.95
CA GLU A 230 -71.79 25.31 6.44
C GLU A 230 -73.08 25.27 7.27
N ALA A 231 -72.97 25.26 8.60
CA ALA A 231 -74.13 25.29 9.49
C ALA A 231 -74.99 26.56 9.30
N LEU A 232 -74.36 27.73 9.14
CA LEU A 232 -75.07 28.98 8.85
C LEU A 232 -75.79 28.94 7.50
N ILE A 233 -75.18 28.33 6.48
CA ILE A 233 -75.82 28.16 5.17
C ILE A 233 -77.05 27.26 5.30
N THR A 234 -76.96 26.14 6.02
CA THR A 234 -78.10 25.25 6.26
C THR A 234 -79.24 25.96 6.99
N ALA A 235 -78.93 26.70 8.06
CA ALA A 235 -79.94 27.47 8.79
C ALA A 235 -80.64 28.52 7.91
N LEU A 236 -79.90 29.19 7.02
CA LEU A 236 -80.49 30.13 6.06
C LEU A 236 -81.39 29.43 5.02
N GLN A 237 -81.02 28.22 4.58
CA GLN A 237 -81.85 27.44 3.66
C GLN A 237 -83.17 27.03 4.30
N GLU A 238 -83.17 26.61 5.58
CA GLU A 238 -84.38 26.22 6.31
C GLU A 238 -85.36 27.39 6.49
N VAL A 239 -84.88 28.63 6.65
CA VAL A 239 -85.74 29.82 6.75
C VAL A 239 -86.36 30.21 5.41
N LEU A 240 -85.75 29.81 4.29
CA LEU A 240 -86.22 30.12 2.93
C LEU A 240 -87.20 29.07 2.37
N THR A 241 -87.38 27.94 3.04
CA THR A 241 -88.37 26.89 2.76
C THR A 241 -89.60 27.02 3.65
#